data_AF-A0A087GL89-F1
#
_entry.id   AF-A0A087GL89-F1
#
_cell.length_a   1.000
_cell.length_b   1.000
_cell.length_c   1.000
_cell.angle_alpha   90.00
_cell.angle_beta   90.00
_cell.angle_gamma   90.00
#
_symmetry.space_group_name_H-M   'P 1'
#
loop_
_entity.id
_entity.type
_entity.pdbx_description
1 polymer ?
#
loop_
_entity_poly.entity_id
_entity_poly.type
_entity_poly.pdbx_seq_one_letter_code
_entity_poly.pdbx_strand_id
1 'polypeptide(L)'
;MFQRMWSQADEIVLLDSVITFERNPLREMAAFHDLVRPLIQVEVTNSQLDTKIRNMRMKFLRKAHKSVVSFSKLHDRTCFEKSQAIWGPNGILPVERKVKDKDKKPVVLVTGKDEWFEGEEAEDGREV
;
A
#
# COMPACT_ATOMS: atom_id res chain seq x y z
N MET A 1 -2.04 14.81 17.71
CA MET A 1 -1.37 15.26 16.46
C MET A 1 -0.50 14.12 15.97
N PHE A 2 -0.83 13.48 14.83
CA PHE A 2 0.02 12.40 14.29
C PHE A 2 1.14 13.00 13.45
N GLN A 3 2.40 12.75 13.84
CA GLN A 3 3.53 13.09 13.00
C GLN A 3 3.57 12.13 11.81
N ARG A 4 3.48 12.70 10.60
CA ARG A 4 3.71 11.97 9.36
C ARG A 4 5.22 11.75 9.23
N MET A 5 5.67 10.56 9.62
CA MET A 5 7.07 10.14 9.50
C MET A 5 7.51 10.00 8.03
N TRP A 6 6.60 9.62 7.14
CA TRP A 6 6.89 9.35 5.73
C TRP A 6 6.47 10.51 4.82
N SER A 7 7.40 11.02 4.00
CA SER A 7 7.05 12.01 2.99
C SER A 7 6.25 11.37 1.83
N GLN A 8 5.53 12.19 1.07
CA GLN A 8 4.80 11.70 -0.10
C GLN A 8 5.76 11.18 -1.19
N ALA A 9 6.91 11.84 -1.36
CA ALA A 9 7.92 11.40 -2.31
C ALA A 9 8.52 10.03 -1.93
N ASP A 10 8.88 9.85 -0.66
CA ASP A 10 9.46 8.59 -0.18
C ASP A 10 8.50 7.41 -0.32
N GLU A 11 7.19 7.61 -0.14
CA GLU A 11 6.18 6.57 -0.37
C GLU A 11 6.15 6.10 -1.83
N ILE A 12 6.30 7.03 -2.78
CA ILE A 12 6.34 6.71 -4.21
C ILE A 12 7.63 5.97 -4.53
N VAL A 13 8.77 6.47 -4.05
CA VAL A 13 10.09 5.83 -4.22
C VAL A 13 10.09 4.41 -3.67
N LEU A 14 9.46 4.19 -2.51
CA LEU A 14 9.36 2.87 -1.91
C LEU A 14 8.59 1.90 -2.82
N LEU A 15 7.47 2.33 -3.41
CA LEU A 15 6.71 1.51 -4.35
C LEU A 15 7.47 1.26 -5.65
N ASP A 16 8.11 2.28 -6.21
CA ASP A 16 8.92 2.13 -7.42
C ASP A 16 10.10 1.18 -7.21
N SER A 17 10.74 1.25 -6.05
CA SER A 17 11.82 0.33 -5.69
C SER A 17 11.33 -1.12 -5.63
N VAL A 18 10.09 -1.37 -5.19
CA VAL A 18 9.50 -2.72 -5.24
C VAL A 18 9.25 -3.16 -6.68
N ILE A 19 8.83 -2.25 -7.57
CA ILE A 19 8.66 -2.53 -8.99
C ILE A 19 10.02 -2.89 -9.62
N THR A 20 11.06 -2.09 -9.38
CA THR A 20 12.41 -2.33 -9.89
C THR A 20 13.05 -3.58 -9.30
N PHE A 21 12.76 -3.92 -8.05
CA PHE A 21 13.31 -5.11 -7.41
C PHE A 21 12.75 -6.41 -7.99
N GLU A 22 11.55 -6.38 -8.59
CA GLU A 22 10.84 -7.50 -9.24
C GLU A 22 10.67 -8.78 -8.38
N ARG A 23 11.06 -8.71 -7.12
CA ARG A 23 11.06 -9.80 -6.14
C ARG A 23 10.31 -9.36 -4.90
N ASN A 24 9.96 -10.31 -4.04
CA ASN A 24 9.19 -10.00 -2.85
C ASN A 24 10.07 -9.32 -1.79
N PRO A 25 9.87 -8.01 -1.51
CA PRO A 25 10.69 -7.28 -0.55
C PRO A 25 10.55 -7.84 0.88
N LEU A 26 9.44 -8.51 1.19
CA LEU A 26 9.21 -9.13 2.49
C LEU A 26 9.86 -10.52 2.64
N ARG A 27 10.38 -11.10 1.55
CA ARG A 27 11.19 -12.33 1.59
C ARG A 27 12.67 -12.03 1.53
N GLU A 28 13.07 -11.06 0.71
CA GLU A 28 14.46 -10.63 0.53
C GLU A 28 14.68 -9.25 1.19
N MET A 29 14.35 -9.15 2.48
CA MET A 29 14.29 -7.88 3.23
C MET A 29 15.64 -7.16 3.24
N ALA A 30 16.74 -7.88 3.52
CA ALA A 30 18.08 -7.28 3.56
C ALA A 30 18.48 -6.64 2.21
N ALA A 31 18.34 -7.37 1.10
CA ALA A 31 18.66 -6.86 -0.23
C ALA A 31 17.76 -5.68 -0.63
N PHE A 32 16.49 -5.72 -0.24
CA PHE A 32 15.58 -4.60 -0.47
C PHE A 32 15.94 -3.37 0.36
N HIS A 33 16.35 -3.53 1.62
CA HIS A 33 16.77 -2.42 2.47
C HIS A 33 17.98 -1.69 1.90
N ASP A 34 18.96 -2.44 1.40
CA ASP A 34 20.17 -1.88 0.78
C ASP A 34 19.85 -1.12 -0.50
N LEU A 35 18.87 -1.57 -1.28
CA LEU A 35 18.37 -0.87 -2.47
C LEU A 35 17.66 0.45 -2.11
N VAL A 36 16.83 0.44 -1.06
CA VAL A 36 15.89 1.55 -0.78
C VAL A 36 16.47 2.64 0.11
N ARG A 37 17.36 2.29 1.04
CA ARG A 37 17.98 3.24 1.98
C ARG A 37 18.60 4.47 1.31
N PRO A 38 19.38 4.35 0.21
CA PRO A 38 19.96 5.53 -0.43
C PRO A 38 18.95 6.36 -1.23
N LEU A 39 17.74 5.83 -1.51
CA LEU A 39 16.74 6.48 -2.36
C LEU A 39 15.75 7.33 -1.57
N ILE A 40 15.53 7.00 -0.30
CA ILE A 40 14.59 7.70 0.58
C ILE A 40 15.30 8.77 1.41
N GLN A 41 14.63 9.88 1.67
CA GLN A 41 15.18 10.97 2.48
C GLN A 41 14.92 10.79 3.98
N VAL A 42 13.91 9.99 4.34
CA VAL A 42 13.55 9.74 5.73
C VAL A 42 14.52 8.77 6.40
N GLU A 43 15.03 9.14 7.58
CA GLU A 43 15.79 8.25 8.43
C GLU A 43 14.85 7.26 9.14
N VAL A 44 14.86 6.01 8.70
CA VAL A 44 14.02 4.94 9.25
C VAL A 44 14.82 3.67 9.49
N THR A 45 14.40 2.90 10.49
CA THR A 45 14.93 1.56 10.76
C THR A 45 14.40 0.55 9.75
N ASN A 46 15.12 -0.56 9.56
CA ASN A 46 14.69 -1.66 8.68
C ASN A 46 13.30 -2.18 9.05
N SER A 47 13.02 -2.35 10.34
CA SER A 47 11.70 -2.77 10.82
C SER A 47 10.57 -1.80 10.46
N GLN A 48 10.86 -0.49 10.44
CA GLN A 48 9.90 0.53 10.00
C GLN A 48 9.67 0.48 8.49
N LEU A 49 10.71 0.22 7.68
CA LEU A 49 10.57 -0.04 6.23
C LEU A 49 9.64 -1.22 5.98
N ASP A 50 9.90 -2.34 6.64
CA ASP A 50 9.12 -3.58 6.45
C ASP A 50 7.66 -3.40 6.85
N THR A 51 7.46 -2.74 7.99
CA THR A 51 6.12 -2.40 8.48
C THR A 51 5.40 -1.47 7.49
N LYS A 52 6.12 -0.50 6.91
CA LYS A 52 5.57 0.40 5.90
C LYS A 52 5.11 -0.35 4.66
N ILE A 53 5.94 -1.22 4.09
CA ILE A 53 5.59 -2.02 2.90
C ILE A 53 4.40 -2.92 3.19
N ARG A 54 4.40 -3.60 4.35
CA ARG A 54 3.25 -4.41 4.79
C ARG A 54 1.97 -3.59 4.86
N ASN A 55 2.03 -2.41 5.47
CA ASN A 55 0.87 -1.52 5.60
C ASN A 55 0.38 -1.00 4.25
N MET A 56 1.29 -0.66 3.32
CA MET A 56 0.93 -0.23 1.96
C MET A 56 0.25 -1.36 1.19
N ARG A 57 0.80 -2.58 1.25
CA ARG A 57 0.17 -3.77 0.69
C ARG A 57 -1.22 -4.01 1.26
N MET A 58 -1.38 -3.95 2.59
CA MET A 58 -2.68 -4.15 3.24
C MET A 58 -3.68 -3.05 2.88
N LYS A 59 -3.25 -1.78 2.81
CA LYS A 59 -4.08 -0.65 2.35
C LYS A 59 -4.56 -0.88 0.92
N PHE A 60 -3.69 -1.35 0.03
CA PHE A 60 -4.05 -1.73 -1.33
C PHE A 60 -5.07 -2.89 -1.33
N LEU A 61 -4.79 -4.00 -0.64
CA LEU A 61 -5.68 -5.17 -0.65
C LEU A 61 -7.07 -4.85 -0.09
N ARG A 62 -7.16 -4.05 0.98
CA ARG A 62 -8.43 -3.56 1.53
C ARG A 62 -9.21 -2.72 0.52
N LYS A 63 -8.53 -1.87 -0.26
CA LYS A 63 -9.15 -1.07 -1.33
C LYS A 63 -9.49 -1.91 -2.56
N ALA A 64 -8.64 -2.85 -2.96
CA ALA A 64 -8.81 -3.70 -4.13
C ALA A 64 -9.93 -4.75 -3.97
N HIS A 65 -10.40 -4.98 -2.74
CA HIS A 65 -11.60 -5.77 -2.47
C HIS A 65 -12.90 -4.96 -2.69
N LYS A 66 -12.80 -3.63 -2.78
CA LYS A 66 -13.95 -2.78 -3.09
C LYS A 66 -14.16 -2.75 -4.60
N SER A 67 -15.42 -2.82 -5.02
CA SER A 67 -15.81 -2.67 -6.43
C SER A 67 -15.48 -1.27 -6.97
N VAL A 68 -15.49 -0.27 -6.09
CA VAL A 68 -15.19 1.14 -6.39
C VAL A 68 -14.13 1.65 -5.42
N VAL A 69 -13.04 2.20 -5.97
CA VAL A 69 -11.97 2.82 -5.18
C VAL A 69 -11.93 4.31 -5.50
N SER A 70 -12.24 5.14 -4.51
CA SER A 70 -12.13 6.59 -4.61
C SER A 70 -10.85 7.10 -3.94
N PHE A 71 -10.31 8.18 -4.49
CA PHE A 71 -9.13 8.88 -3.99
C PHE A 71 -9.44 10.37 -3.91
N SER A 72 -9.32 10.94 -2.72
CA SER A 72 -9.46 12.40 -2.51
C SER A 72 -8.16 13.14 -2.83
N LYS A 73 -7.03 12.44 -2.88
CA LYS A 73 -5.70 13.01 -3.10
C LYS A 73 -5.05 12.37 -4.31
N LEU A 74 -4.42 13.19 -5.16
CA LEU A 74 -3.66 12.71 -6.32
C LEU A 74 -2.57 11.72 -5.89
N HIS A 75 -1.87 12.00 -4.80
CA HIS A 75 -0.87 11.12 -4.22
C HIS A 75 -1.39 9.71 -3.89
N ASP A 76 -2.58 9.62 -3.27
CA ASP A 76 -3.18 8.33 -2.94
C ASP A 76 -3.56 7.53 -4.19
N ARG A 77 -3.95 8.21 -5.27
CA ARG A 77 -4.20 7.58 -6.58
C ARG A 77 -2.91 7.03 -7.17
N THR A 78 -1.85 7.85 -7.24
CA THR A 78 -0.55 7.43 -7.78
C THR A 78 0.02 6.24 -7.02
N CYS A 79 -0.05 6.27 -5.68
CA CYS A 79 0.39 5.14 -4.86
C CYS A 79 -0.45 3.88 -5.13
N PHE A 80 -1.75 4.02 -5.38
CA PHE A 80 -2.60 2.88 -5.69
C PHE A 80 -2.33 2.28 -7.06
N GLU A 81 -2.11 3.10 -8.09
CA GLU A 81 -1.75 2.65 -9.44
C GLU A 81 -0.44 1.84 -9.40
N LYS A 82 0.59 2.34 -8.70
CA LYS A 82 1.84 1.61 -8.47
C LYS A 82 1.62 0.33 -7.66
N SER A 83 0.83 0.39 -6.59
CA SER A 83 0.47 -0.79 -5.79
C SER A 83 -0.28 -1.85 -6.60
N GLN A 84 -1.10 -1.44 -7.57
CA GLN A 84 -1.82 -2.33 -8.48
C GLN A 84 -0.86 -3.02 -9.46
N ALA A 85 0.17 -2.32 -9.94
CA ALA A 85 1.23 -2.92 -10.75
C ALA A 85 2.08 -3.94 -9.96
N ILE A 86 2.15 -3.80 -8.63
CA ILE A 86 2.88 -4.75 -7.77
C ILE A 86 1.99 -5.94 -7.39
N TRP A 87 0.84 -5.69 -6.75
CA TRP A 87 0.01 -6.70 -6.08
C TRP A 87 -1.34 -6.97 -6.76
N GLY A 88 -1.60 -6.32 -7.89
CA GLY A 88 -2.83 -6.50 -8.66
C GLY A 88 -2.89 -7.85 -9.39
N PRO A 89 -4.00 -8.11 -10.12
CA PRO A 89 -4.21 -9.36 -10.84
C PRO A 89 -3.12 -9.70 -11.86
N ASN A 90 -2.53 -8.66 -12.48
CA ASN A 90 -1.43 -8.76 -13.43
C ASN A 90 -0.12 -8.16 -12.86
N GLY A 91 -0.01 -8.11 -11.53
CA GLY A 91 1.14 -7.48 -10.88
C GLY A 91 2.37 -8.39 -10.83
N ILE A 92 3.55 -7.80 -10.66
CA ILE A 92 4.84 -8.53 -10.56
C ILE A 92 4.90 -9.49 -9.36
N LEU A 93 4.17 -9.18 -8.29
CA LEU A 93 4.09 -9.97 -7.07
C LEU A 93 2.62 -10.33 -6.81
N PRO A 94 2.07 -11.30 -7.58
CA PRO A 94 0.68 -11.65 -7.46
C PRO A 94 0.39 -12.11 -6.04
N VAL A 95 -0.64 -11.51 -5.44
CA VAL A 95 -1.16 -11.99 -4.16
C VAL A 95 -2.04 -13.18 -4.47
N GLU A 96 -1.63 -14.37 -4.04
CA GLU A 96 -2.48 -15.57 -4.10
C GLU A 96 -3.81 -15.25 -3.42
N ARG A 97 -4.83 -14.97 -4.22
CA ARG A 97 -6.21 -14.97 -3.74
C ARG A 97 -6.57 -16.43 -3.61
N LYS A 98 -6.85 -16.91 -2.40
CA LYS A 98 -7.60 -18.17 -2.25
C LYS A 98 -9.00 -17.93 -2.83
N VAL A 99 -9.15 -18.13 -4.13
CA VAL A 99 -10.44 -18.08 -4.80
C VAL A 99 -11.19 -19.33 -4.34
N LYS A 100 -12.17 -19.16 -3.44
CA LYS A 100 -13.28 -20.11 -3.38
C LYS A 100 -14.14 -19.79 -4.59
N ASP A 101 -14.09 -20.70 -5.54
CA ASP A 101 -14.82 -20.65 -6.80
C ASP A 101 -16.32 -20.42 -6.56
N LYS A 102 -16.88 -19.39 -7.21
CA LYS A 102 -18.06 -19.45 -8.08
C LYS A 102 -18.47 -18.04 -8.52
N ASP A 103 -18.26 -17.78 -9.80
CA ASP A 103 -18.96 -16.80 -10.63
C ASP A 103 -18.91 -15.30 -10.24
N LYS A 104 -18.04 -14.57 -10.95
CA LYS A 104 -18.20 -13.21 -11.54
C LYS A 104 -17.01 -12.27 -11.26
N LYS A 105 -16.40 -11.80 -12.36
CA LYS A 105 -15.38 -10.73 -12.40
C LYS A 105 -16.02 -9.39 -12.01
N PRO A 106 -15.37 -8.53 -11.22
CA PRO A 106 -15.64 -7.10 -11.29
C PRO A 106 -14.53 -6.40 -12.08
N VAL A 107 -14.95 -5.87 -13.23
CA VAL A 107 -14.29 -4.79 -13.96
C VAL A 107 -14.35 -3.54 -13.08
N VAL A 108 -13.19 -2.93 -12.80
CA VAL A 108 -13.12 -1.68 -12.02
C VAL A 108 -13.56 -0.53 -12.93
N LEU A 109 -14.79 -0.07 -12.76
CA LEU A 109 -15.28 1.19 -13.32
C LEU A 109 -15.13 2.27 -12.25
N VAL A 110 -14.28 3.26 -12.52
CA VAL A 110 -14.15 4.47 -11.68
C VAL A 110 -15.13 5.51 -12.23
N THR A 111 -16.28 5.66 -11.59
CA THR A 111 -17.19 6.80 -11.81
C THR A 111 -17.31 7.59 -10.51
N GLY A 112 -17.10 8.89 -10.63
CA GLY A 112 -16.86 9.81 -9.51
C GLY A 112 -18.10 10.19 -8.71
N LYS A 113 -17.78 10.95 -7.64
CA LYS A 113 -18.65 11.55 -6.62
C LYS A 113 -19.31 10.54 -5.69
N ASP A 114 -18.87 10.52 -4.43
CA ASP A 114 -19.63 11.15 -3.34
C ASP A 114 -18.86 11.05 -2.01
N GLU A 115 -19.11 12.07 -1.20
CA GLU A 115 -18.40 12.53 0.00
C GLU A 115 -18.83 11.78 1.25
N TRP A 116 -18.01 10.89 1.83
CA TRP A 116 -18.25 10.38 3.19
C TRP A 116 -16.91 9.91 3.82
N PHE A 117 -16.29 10.74 4.66
CA PHE A 117 -15.24 10.29 5.56
C PHE A 117 -15.35 11.02 6.89
N GLU A 118 -16.12 10.45 7.80
CA GLU A 118 -16.09 10.70 9.24
C GLU A 118 -15.73 9.40 9.99
N GLY A 119 -15.00 9.56 11.09
CA GLY A 119 -14.79 8.56 12.15
C GLY A 119 -13.71 7.50 11.86
N GLU A 120 -12.88 7.07 12.81
CA GLU A 120 -13.08 7.04 14.25
C GLU A 120 -11.73 6.88 14.97
N GLU A 121 -11.59 7.62 16.07
CA GLU A 121 -10.58 7.47 17.13
C GLU A 121 -10.69 6.09 17.78
N ALA A 122 -9.54 5.48 18.11
CA ALA A 122 -9.48 4.33 19.01
C ALA A 122 -9.03 4.83 20.39
N GLU A 123 -9.97 4.91 21.32
CA GLU A 123 -9.69 5.01 22.76
C GLU A 123 -9.61 3.57 23.30
N ASP A 124 -8.41 3.10 23.65
CA ASP A 124 -8.22 1.88 24.44
C ASP A 124 -7.92 2.31 25.88
N GLY A 125 -8.96 2.26 26.71
CA GLY A 125 -8.86 2.51 28.13
C GLY A 125 -8.46 1.24 28.88
N ARG A 126 -7.37 1.31 29.64
CA ARG A 126 -7.26 0.72 30.99
C ARG A 126 -6.03 1.21 31.77
N GLU A 127 -6.36 1.82 32.91
CA GLU A 127 -5.73 1.82 34.26
C GLU A 127 -4.22 1.50 34.37
N VAL A 128 -3.45 2.28 35.14
CA VAL A 128 -3.63 2.62 36.57
C VAL A 128 -3.10 4.01 36.94
#